data_AF-A0A7S1V273-F1
#
_entry.id   AF-A0A7S1V273-F1
#
_cell.length_a   1.000
_cell.length_b   1.000
_cell.length_c   1.000
_cell.angle_alpha   90.00
_cell.angle_beta   90.00
_cell.angle_gamma   90.00
#
_symmetry.space_group_name_H-M   'P 1'
#
loop_
_entity.id
_entity.type
_entity.pdbx_description
1 polymer ?
#
loop_
_entity_poly.entity_id
_entity_poly.type
_entity_poly.pdbx_seq_one_letter_code
_entity_poly.pdbx_strand_id
1 'polypeptide(L)'
;DMAQPSLTSTNGGWRCCCGLFTLPEHRILPVMVATADVWMGLGAGMSIRYFPIFFVDNLSLNPVVVQLMFILSPLGQAVTMHIAQVYAKRIGRCRMTVLFKWTGILFMIAMVCVYEFWEVAEPNNDMKKTWLILILYLIRTTLMNSTSALTKSMLMDHVPPSERSRWTALEAVNMFSWSGSAAFGGILVGWKGLVFNFCVTATMQWIGTFPLIALFGRDKGEGIVDEQHGGGEEERRQQLMRRDCLSVAPRRQNEDDEDERRRPLLSETNETLSDDMTREPRSRQPEIRRV
;
A
#
# COMPACT_ATOMS: atom_id res chain seq x y z
N ASP A 1 -33.44 33.68 30.24
CA ASP A 1 -33.64 32.39 30.92
C ASP A 1 -34.13 31.31 29.99
N MET A 2 -33.24 30.42 29.58
CA MET A 2 -33.49 28.99 29.34
C MET A 2 -32.15 28.35 28.97
N ALA A 3 -31.42 27.93 30.00
CA ALA A 3 -30.17 27.19 29.89
C ALA A 3 -30.48 25.70 29.64
N GLN A 4 -29.83 25.12 28.64
CA GLN A 4 -29.86 23.68 28.38
C GLN A 4 -29.01 22.92 29.42
N PRO A 5 -29.43 21.72 29.87
CA PRO A 5 -28.66 20.92 30.80
C PRO A 5 -27.53 20.18 30.09
N SER A 6 -26.34 20.27 30.67
CA SER A 6 -25.15 19.50 30.33
C SER A 6 -25.33 18.02 30.68
N LEU A 7 -25.30 17.15 29.66
CA LEU A 7 -25.19 15.70 29.84
C LEU A 7 -23.73 15.32 30.09
N THR A 8 -23.35 15.28 31.37
CA THR A 8 -22.18 14.54 31.84
C THR A 8 -22.49 13.05 31.82
N SER A 9 -22.10 12.36 30.75
CA SER A 9 -22.13 10.89 30.71
C SER A 9 -20.87 10.33 31.37
N THR A 10 -21.03 9.92 32.62
CA THR A 10 -20.12 9.05 33.35
C THR A 10 -20.20 7.64 32.77
N ASN A 11 -19.16 7.17 32.09
CA ASN A 11 -18.92 5.75 31.89
C ASN A 11 -17.53 5.40 32.41
N GLY A 12 -17.53 4.87 33.64
CA GLY A 12 -16.40 4.15 34.20
C GLY A 12 -16.29 2.76 33.57
N GLY A 13 -15.05 2.31 33.37
CA GLY A 13 -14.77 0.94 32.98
C GLY A 13 -13.37 0.76 32.42
N TRP A 14 -12.51 0.12 33.21
CA TRP A 14 -11.25 -0.52 32.79
C TRP A 14 -10.07 0.42 32.46
N ARG A 15 -9.50 1.03 33.52
CA ARG A 15 -8.14 1.57 33.46
C ARG A 15 -7.13 0.42 33.59
N CYS A 16 -6.67 -0.10 32.46
CA CYS A 16 -5.59 -1.09 32.39
C CYS A 16 -4.23 -0.36 32.26
N CYS A 17 -3.27 -0.72 33.12
CA CYS A 17 -2.04 0.02 33.45
C CYS A 17 -0.89 -0.01 32.42
N CYS A 18 -1.16 0.13 31.11
CA CYS A 18 -0.09 0.31 30.12
C CYS A 18 -0.22 1.69 29.45
N GLY A 19 0.86 2.49 29.48
CA GLY A 19 0.94 3.89 29.01
C GLY A 19 0.64 4.15 27.53
N LEU A 20 0.05 3.19 26.81
CA LEU A 20 -0.50 3.34 25.46
C LEU A 20 -1.89 4.02 25.46
N PHE A 21 -2.55 4.14 26.62
CA PHE A 21 -3.94 4.63 26.75
C PHE A 21 -4.11 6.15 26.99
N THR A 22 -3.03 6.94 26.97
CA THR A 22 -3.12 8.41 27.08
C THR A 22 -3.20 9.13 25.73
N LEU A 23 -3.23 8.39 24.63
CA LEU A 23 -3.40 8.97 23.30
C LEU A 23 -4.85 9.44 23.13
N PRO A 24 -5.07 10.64 22.56
CA PRO A 24 -6.42 11.13 22.31
C PRO A 24 -7.13 10.20 21.32
N GLU A 25 -8.44 9.99 21.50
CA GLU A 25 -9.21 8.94 20.81
C GLU A 25 -9.05 8.98 19.28
N HIS A 26 -8.98 10.18 18.69
CA HIS A 26 -8.77 10.38 17.25
C HIS A 26 -7.41 9.89 16.72
N ARG A 27 -6.40 9.68 17.58
CA ARG A 27 -5.06 9.20 17.19
C ARG A 27 -4.83 7.72 17.45
N ILE A 28 -5.71 7.06 18.21
CA ILE A 28 -5.52 5.66 18.57
C ILE A 28 -5.53 4.79 17.32
N LEU A 29 -6.52 4.95 16.45
CA LEU A 29 -6.63 4.18 15.20
C LEU A 29 -5.40 4.34 14.29
N PRO A 30 -4.97 5.55 13.90
CA PRO A 30 -3.83 5.70 13.01
C PRO A 30 -2.51 5.23 13.63
N VAL A 31 -2.31 5.38 14.95
CA VAL A 31 -1.13 4.83 15.66
C VAL A 31 -1.13 3.30 15.66
N MET A 32 -2.28 2.66 15.92
CA MET A 32 -2.40 1.20 15.93
C MET A 32 -2.16 0.61 14.53
N VAL A 33 -2.73 1.22 13.50
CA VAL A 33 -2.52 0.81 12.10
C VAL A 33 -1.05 0.97 11.71
N ALA A 34 -0.44 2.13 11.98
CA ALA A 34 0.97 2.35 11.67
C ALA A 34 1.90 1.38 12.42
N THR A 35 1.61 1.10 13.69
CA THR A 35 2.37 0.11 14.48
C THR A 35 2.27 -1.28 13.89
N ALA A 36 1.06 -1.71 13.50
CA ALA A 36 0.86 -2.99 12.82
C ALA A 36 1.64 -3.08 11.51
N ASP A 37 1.64 -2.02 10.71
CA ASP A 37 2.34 -1.98 9.43
C ASP A 37 3.86 -1.97 9.58
N VAL A 38 4.40 -1.38 10.65
CA VAL A 38 5.83 -1.50 11.01
C VAL A 38 6.20 -2.93 11.35
N TRP A 39 5.44 -3.61 12.22
CA TRP A 39 5.70 -5.03 12.54
C TRP A 39 5.61 -5.92 11.30
N MET A 40 4.63 -5.66 10.44
CA MET A 40 4.49 -6.38 9.17
C MET A 40 5.64 -6.10 8.20
N GLY A 41 6.07 -4.84 8.09
CA GLY A 41 7.20 -4.42 7.28
C GLY A 41 8.50 -5.08 7.73
N LEU A 42 8.77 -5.09 9.04
CA LEU A 42 9.92 -5.78 9.63
C LEU A 42 9.87 -7.29 9.34
N GLY A 43 8.73 -7.93 9.57
CA GLY A 43 8.51 -9.35 9.26
C GLY A 43 8.80 -9.69 7.79
N ALA A 44 8.22 -8.90 6.89
CA ALA A 44 8.37 -9.09 5.44
C ALA A 44 9.80 -8.83 4.95
N GLY A 45 10.45 -7.78 5.44
CA GLY A 45 11.80 -7.41 5.00
C GLY A 45 12.87 -8.43 5.39
N MET A 46 12.73 -9.09 6.54
CA MET A 46 13.62 -10.20 6.94
C MET A 46 13.60 -11.39 5.97
N SER A 47 12.48 -11.67 5.29
CA SER A 47 12.33 -12.89 4.48
C SER A 47 12.29 -12.63 2.97
N ILE A 48 11.86 -11.44 2.53
CA ILE A 48 11.59 -11.16 1.11
C ILE A 48 12.81 -11.37 0.19
N ARG A 49 14.01 -11.01 0.66
CA ARG A 49 15.28 -11.19 -0.06
C ARG A 49 15.72 -12.65 -0.14
N TYR A 50 15.19 -13.50 0.75
CA TYR A 50 15.58 -14.89 0.90
C TYR A 50 14.66 -15.88 0.18
N PHE A 51 13.47 -15.47 -0.26
CA PHE A 51 12.62 -16.33 -1.09
C PHE A 51 13.26 -16.70 -2.44
N PRO A 52 13.87 -15.77 -3.22
CA PRO A 52 14.58 -16.15 -4.44
C PRO A 52 15.69 -17.17 -4.17
N ILE A 53 16.46 -16.96 -3.10
CA ILE A 53 17.54 -17.84 -2.68
C ILE A 53 16.98 -19.22 -2.33
N PHE A 54 15.92 -19.28 -1.53
CA PHE A 54 15.23 -20.51 -1.20
C PHE A 54 14.73 -21.27 -2.44
N PHE A 55 14.18 -20.57 -3.44
CA PHE A 55 13.70 -21.21 -4.65
C PHE A 55 14.81 -21.75 -5.55
N VAL A 56 15.92 -21.02 -5.69
CA VAL A 56 17.05 -21.46 -6.52
C VAL A 56 17.88 -22.52 -5.81
N ASP A 57 18.24 -22.30 -4.55
CA ASP A 57 19.20 -23.15 -3.84
C ASP A 57 18.52 -24.38 -3.21
N ASN A 58 17.34 -24.22 -2.59
CA ASN A 58 16.67 -25.33 -1.87
C ASN A 58 15.66 -26.09 -2.74
N LEU A 59 15.03 -25.45 -3.74
CA LEU A 59 14.10 -26.12 -4.66
C LEU A 59 14.70 -26.37 -6.05
N SER A 60 15.95 -25.96 -6.28
CA SER A 60 16.65 -26.12 -7.57
C SER A 60 15.86 -25.57 -8.77
N LEU A 61 15.09 -24.51 -8.55
CA LEU A 61 14.26 -23.91 -9.60
C LEU A 61 15.10 -23.08 -10.57
N ASN A 62 14.71 -23.12 -11.84
CA ASN A 62 15.29 -22.25 -12.85
C ASN A 62 14.98 -20.77 -12.50
N PRO A 63 15.97 -19.85 -12.55
CA PRO A 63 15.77 -18.43 -12.30
C PRO A 63 14.62 -17.79 -13.09
N VAL A 64 14.32 -18.29 -14.29
CA VAL A 64 13.18 -17.83 -15.10
C VAL A 64 11.85 -18.08 -14.38
N VAL A 65 11.66 -19.26 -13.77
CA VAL A 65 10.44 -19.59 -13.03
C VAL A 65 10.30 -18.69 -11.80
N VAL A 66 11.41 -18.44 -11.11
CA VAL A 66 11.44 -17.50 -9.98
C VAL A 66 11.02 -16.10 -10.43
N GLN A 67 11.56 -15.60 -11.54
CA GLN A 67 11.18 -14.28 -12.07
C GLN A 67 9.70 -14.21 -12.47
N LEU A 68 9.15 -15.29 -13.03
CA LEU A 68 7.71 -15.38 -13.31
C LEU A 68 6.87 -15.28 -12.03
N MET A 69 7.29 -15.90 -10.92
CA MET A 69 6.61 -15.75 -9.62
C MET A 69 6.59 -14.29 -9.14
N PHE A 70 7.69 -13.55 -9.34
CA PHE A 70 7.76 -12.12 -8.99
C PHE A 70 6.91 -11.23 -9.89
N ILE A 71 6.61 -11.65 -11.12
CA ILE A 71 5.66 -10.96 -12.00
C ILE A 71 4.21 -11.31 -11.62
N LEU A 72 3.93 -12.57 -11.32
CA LEU A 72 2.59 -13.03 -10.94
C LEU A 72 2.13 -12.49 -9.58
N SER A 73 3.06 -12.28 -8.64
CA SER A 73 2.76 -11.77 -7.31
C SER A 73 2.05 -10.41 -7.30
N PRO A 74 2.56 -9.34 -7.95
CA PRO A 74 1.86 -8.05 -8.01
C PRO A 74 0.56 -8.11 -8.83
N LEU A 75 0.48 -8.95 -9.87
CA LEU A 75 -0.75 -9.16 -10.63
C LEU A 75 -1.85 -9.79 -9.76
N GLY A 76 -1.50 -10.85 -9.03
CA GLY A 76 -2.41 -11.47 -8.07
C GLY A 76 -2.78 -10.51 -6.95
N GLN A 77 -1.83 -9.72 -6.44
CA GLN A 77 -2.09 -8.69 -5.43
C GLN A 77 -3.15 -7.68 -5.92
N ALA A 78 -3.08 -7.24 -7.18
CA ALA A 78 -4.06 -6.30 -7.74
C ALA A 78 -5.48 -6.89 -7.76
N VAL A 79 -5.62 -8.15 -8.18
CA VAL A 79 -6.91 -8.87 -8.19
C VAL A 79 -7.43 -9.05 -6.76
N THR A 80 -6.57 -9.55 -5.86
CA THR A 80 -6.91 -9.80 -4.47
C THR A 80 -7.25 -8.52 -3.72
N MET A 81 -6.62 -7.39 -4.05
CA MET A 81 -6.92 -6.07 -3.50
C MET A 81 -8.35 -5.60 -3.87
N HIS A 82 -8.77 -5.78 -5.12
CA HIS A 82 -10.16 -5.47 -5.52
C HIS A 82 -11.16 -6.32 -4.75
N ILE A 83 -10.90 -7.63 -4.64
CA ILE A 83 -11.73 -8.54 -3.85
C ILE A 83 -11.78 -8.06 -2.39
N ALA A 84 -10.63 -7.73 -1.79
CA ALA A 84 -10.54 -7.25 -0.42
C ALA A 84 -11.41 -6.02 -0.17
N GLN A 85 -11.38 -5.04 -1.07
CA GLN A 85 -12.17 -3.82 -0.97
C GLN A 85 -13.67 -4.08 -1.06
N VAL A 86 -14.11 -4.99 -1.95
CA VAL A 86 -15.53 -5.35 -2.08
C VAL A 86 -16.05 -6.01 -0.80
N TYR A 87 -15.30 -6.96 -0.25
CA TYR A 87 -15.69 -7.65 0.98
C TYR A 87 -15.54 -6.78 2.24
N ALA A 88 -14.57 -5.84 2.23
CA ALA A 88 -14.37 -4.91 3.33
C ALA A 88 -15.60 -4.02 3.59
N LYS A 89 -16.40 -3.70 2.55
CA LYS A 89 -17.67 -2.96 2.71
C LYS A 89 -18.71 -3.71 3.56
N ARG A 90 -18.66 -5.05 3.58
CA ARG A 90 -19.61 -5.88 4.34
C ARG A 90 -19.10 -6.25 5.73
N ILE A 91 -17.80 -6.55 5.84
CA ILE A 91 -17.20 -7.13 7.05
C ILE A 91 -16.53 -6.05 7.91
N GLY A 92 -16.16 -4.91 7.32
CA GLY A 92 -15.31 -3.88 7.90
C GLY A 92 -13.86 -4.02 7.42
N ARG A 93 -13.20 -2.88 7.20
CA ARG A 93 -11.82 -2.82 6.67
C ARG A 93 -10.81 -3.44 7.62
N CYS A 94 -10.96 -3.20 8.92
CA CYS A 94 -10.05 -3.71 9.94
C CYS A 94 -10.10 -5.24 10.02
N ARG A 95 -11.30 -5.81 10.13
CA ARG A 95 -11.51 -7.26 10.18
C ARG A 95 -11.02 -7.95 8.90
N MET A 96 -11.31 -7.38 7.74
CA MET A 96 -10.85 -7.92 6.46
C MET A 96 -9.32 -7.94 6.36
N THR A 97 -8.66 -6.87 6.83
CA THR A 97 -7.20 -6.76 6.90
C THR A 97 -6.60 -7.87 7.77
N VAL A 98 -7.14 -8.08 8.98
CA VAL A 98 -6.66 -9.14 9.89
C VAL A 98 -6.88 -10.52 9.30
N LEU A 99 -8.03 -10.79 8.69
CA LEU A 99 -8.32 -12.07 8.05
C LEU A 99 -7.26 -12.38 6.98
N PHE A 100 -7.01 -11.45 6.06
CA PHE A 100 -6.00 -11.62 5.01
C PHE A 100 -4.58 -11.80 5.55
N LYS A 101 -4.21 -11.04 6.59
CA LYS A 101 -2.92 -11.19 7.28
C LYS A 101 -2.80 -12.57 7.90
N TRP A 102 -3.84 -13.07 8.57
CA TRP A 102 -3.87 -14.42 9.15
C TRP A 102 -3.82 -15.53 8.11
N THR A 103 -4.58 -15.44 7.01
CA THR A 103 -4.44 -16.42 5.92
C THR A 103 -3.04 -16.40 5.33
N GLY A 104 -2.46 -15.22 5.09
CA GLY A 104 -1.08 -15.10 4.62
C GLY A 104 -0.06 -15.78 5.56
N ILE A 105 -0.20 -15.57 6.87
CA ILE A 105 0.64 -16.23 7.88
C ILE A 105 0.42 -17.75 7.89
N LEU A 106 -0.83 -18.20 7.78
CA LEU A 106 -1.15 -19.63 7.70
C LEU A 106 -0.50 -20.28 6.47
N PHE A 107 -0.57 -19.63 5.31
CA PHE A 107 0.08 -20.10 4.09
C PHE A 107 1.60 -20.11 4.19
N MET A 108 2.20 -19.15 4.92
CA MET A 108 3.63 -19.14 5.23
C MET A 108 4.04 -20.34 6.09
N ILE A 109 3.28 -20.63 7.15
CA ILE A 109 3.51 -21.80 8.02
C ILE A 109 3.30 -23.08 7.23
N ALA A 110 2.24 -23.18 6.42
CA ALA A 110 1.98 -24.32 5.57
C ALA A 110 3.13 -24.56 4.58
N MET A 111 3.69 -23.51 3.99
CA MET A 111 4.87 -23.61 3.12
C MET A 111 6.08 -24.21 3.84
N VAL A 112 6.34 -23.77 5.08
CA VAL A 112 7.41 -24.31 5.92
C VAL A 112 7.14 -25.78 6.29
N CYS A 113 5.92 -26.11 6.71
CA CYS A 113 5.55 -27.49 7.04
C CYS A 113 5.65 -28.42 5.83
N VAL A 114 5.23 -27.97 4.64
CA VAL A 114 5.41 -28.73 3.40
C VAL A 114 6.89 -28.93 3.13
N TYR A 115 7.72 -27.90 3.25
CA TYR A 115 9.16 -28.05 2.99
C TYR A 115 9.84 -29.07 3.93
N GLU A 116 9.55 -29.02 5.24
CA GLU A 116 10.19 -29.88 6.25
C GLU A 116 9.62 -31.30 6.32
N PHE A 117 8.30 -31.47 6.18
CA PHE A 117 7.64 -32.77 6.41
C PHE A 117 7.27 -33.53 5.13
N TRP A 118 7.54 -32.99 3.93
CA TRP A 118 7.16 -33.64 2.68
C TRP A 118 7.80 -35.01 2.48
N GLU A 119 9.07 -35.17 2.83
CA GLU A 119 9.81 -36.43 2.63
C GLU A 119 9.17 -37.61 3.38
N VAL A 120 8.55 -37.33 4.53
CA VAL A 120 7.84 -38.34 5.33
C VAL A 120 6.49 -38.69 4.70
N ALA A 121 5.83 -37.75 4.04
CA ALA A 121 4.49 -37.92 3.49
C ALA A 121 4.47 -38.56 2.09
N GLU A 122 5.32 -38.10 1.16
CA GLU A 122 5.40 -38.60 -0.21
C GLU A 122 6.86 -38.74 -0.68
N PRO A 123 7.52 -39.87 -0.40
CA PRO A 123 8.84 -40.14 -0.96
C PRO A 123 8.77 -40.26 -2.49
N ASN A 124 9.70 -39.62 -3.20
CA ASN A 124 9.87 -39.58 -4.67
C ASN A 124 8.96 -38.64 -5.49
N ASN A 125 8.23 -37.69 -4.88
CA ASN A 125 7.40 -36.72 -5.61
C ASN A 125 7.88 -35.26 -5.46
N ASP A 126 9.14 -34.98 -5.79
CA ASP A 126 9.73 -33.64 -5.66
C ASP A 126 9.04 -32.57 -6.53
N MET A 127 8.55 -32.95 -7.71
CA MET A 127 7.84 -32.02 -8.58
C MET A 127 6.55 -31.49 -7.93
N LYS A 128 5.78 -32.35 -7.25
CA LYS A 128 4.55 -31.94 -6.55
C LYS A 128 4.86 -31.02 -5.36
N LYS A 129 5.91 -31.35 -4.59
CA LYS A 129 6.42 -30.53 -3.47
C LYS A 129 6.66 -29.09 -3.93
N THR A 130 7.42 -28.94 -5.01
CA THR A 130 7.81 -27.64 -5.53
C THR A 130 6.60 -26.83 -6.02
N TRP A 131 5.70 -27.42 -6.80
CA TRP A 131 4.49 -26.73 -7.25
C TRP A 131 3.59 -26.30 -6.10
N LEU A 132 3.43 -27.14 -5.07
CA LEU A 132 2.65 -26.81 -3.88
C LEU A 132 3.26 -25.61 -3.14
N ILE A 133 4.58 -25.62 -2.92
CA ILE A 133 5.29 -24.49 -2.28
C ILE A 133 5.12 -23.19 -3.09
N LEU A 134 5.22 -23.25 -4.42
CA LEU A 134 5.03 -22.08 -5.29
C LEU A 134 3.62 -21.51 -5.20
N ILE A 135 2.59 -22.37 -5.20
CA ILE A 135 1.19 -21.95 -5.06
C ILE A 135 0.95 -21.33 -3.68
N LEU A 136 1.44 -21.96 -2.61
CA LEU A 136 1.33 -21.45 -1.24
C LEU A 136 2.03 -20.09 -1.11
N TYR A 137 3.23 -19.94 -1.67
CA TYR A 137 3.97 -18.68 -1.70
C TYR A 137 3.21 -17.58 -2.45
N LEU A 138 2.65 -17.91 -3.62
CA LEU A 138 1.92 -16.94 -4.43
C LEU A 138 0.68 -16.45 -3.69
N ILE A 139 -0.14 -17.37 -3.16
CA ILE A 139 -1.34 -17.04 -2.39
C ILE A 139 -0.99 -16.23 -1.14
N ARG A 140 0.06 -16.63 -0.41
CA ARG A 140 0.56 -15.89 0.76
C ARG A 140 0.91 -14.46 0.39
N THR A 141 1.68 -14.27 -0.68
CA THR A 141 2.23 -12.96 -1.06
C THR A 141 1.13 -12.03 -1.56
N THR A 142 0.20 -12.55 -2.37
CA THR A 142 -0.91 -11.75 -2.91
C THR A 142 -1.89 -11.31 -1.82
N LEU A 143 -2.30 -12.23 -0.93
CA LEU A 143 -3.19 -11.91 0.19
C LEU A 143 -2.55 -10.91 1.14
N MET A 144 -1.31 -11.17 1.56
CA MET A 144 -0.66 -10.33 2.56
C MET A 144 -0.42 -8.90 2.06
N ASN A 145 0.06 -8.73 0.82
CA ASN A 145 0.39 -7.41 0.29
C ASN A 145 -0.85 -6.59 -0.11
N SER A 146 -1.97 -7.26 -0.43
CA SER A 146 -3.23 -6.59 -0.78
C SER A 146 -3.83 -5.77 0.37
N THR A 147 -3.39 -6.02 1.61
CA THR A 147 -3.88 -5.31 2.80
C THR A 147 -3.36 -3.88 2.94
N SER A 148 -2.29 -3.52 2.22
CA SER A 148 -1.69 -2.18 2.25
C SER A 148 -2.67 -1.06 1.86
N ALA A 149 -3.53 -1.31 0.87
CA ALA A 149 -4.55 -0.34 0.45
C ALA A 149 -5.64 -0.16 1.53
N LEU A 150 -6.02 -1.24 2.22
CA LEU A 150 -7.01 -1.20 3.30
C LEU A 150 -6.46 -0.46 4.53
N THR A 151 -5.22 -0.73 4.93
CA THR A 151 -4.60 -0.03 6.07
C THR A 151 -4.40 1.44 5.78
N LYS A 152 -3.97 1.78 4.56
CA LYS A 152 -3.84 3.16 4.13
C LYS A 152 -5.17 3.91 4.08
N SER A 153 -6.25 3.28 3.62
CA SER A 153 -7.57 3.94 3.64
C SER A 153 -8.05 4.19 5.07
N MET A 154 -7.92 3.21 5.97
CA MET A 154 -8.27 3.37 7.39
C MET A 154 -7.47 4.50 8.04
N LEU A 155 -6.18 4.59 7.71
CA LEU A 155 -5.30 5.65 8.19
C LEU A 155 -5.76 7.04 7.72
N MET A 156 -6.01 7.19 6.43
CA MET A 156 -6.31 8.50 5.82
C MET A 156 -7.66 9.09 6.21
N ASP A 157 -8.61 8.25 6.60
CA ASP A 157 -9.93 8.69 7.08
C ASP A 157 -9.87 9.32 8.48
N HIS A 158 -8.89 8.91 9.29
CA HIS A 158 -8.74 9.36 10.68
C HIS A 158 -7.68 10.44 10.87
N VAL A 159 -6.96 10.79 9.80
CA VAL A 159 -5.86 11.75 9.83
C VAL A 159 -6.32 13.10 9.27
N PRO A 160 -6.25 14.19 10.05
CA PRO A 160 -6.61 15.52 9.56
C PRO A 160 -5.68 15.95 8.41
N PRO A 161 -6.19 16.73 7.43
CA PRO A 161 -5.41 17.12 6.25
C PRO A 161 -4.05 17.77 6.56
N SER A 162 -3.96 18.56 7.63
CA SER A 162 -2.73 19.24 8.07
C SER A 162 -1.63 18.27 8.55
N GLU A 163 -1.99 17.06 8.97
CA GLU A 163 -1.03 16.08 9.49
C GLU A 163 -0.69 14.97 8.49
N ARG A 164 -1.38 14.87 7.35
CA ARG A 164 -1.17 13.81 6.35
C ARG A 164 0.30 13.66 5.93
N SER A 165 1.04 14.76 5.80
CA SER A 165 2.48 14.74 5.49
C SER A 165 3.32 14.03 6.56
N ARG A 166 2.95 14.15 7.85
CA ARG A 166 3.63 13.48 8.97
C ARG A 166 3.40 11.97 8.93
N TRP A 167 2.19 11.55 8.57
CA TRP A 167 1.85 10.14 8.41
C TRP A 167 2.49 9.53 7.17
N THR A 168 2.59 10.28 6.07
CA THR A 168 3.39 9.87 4.90
C THR A 168 4.88 9.75 5.24
N ALA A 169 5.43 10.65 6.07
CA ALA A 169 6.80 10.51 6.55
C ALA A 169 6.99 9.23 7.39
N LEU A 170 5.98 8.83 8.18
CA LEU A 170 5.99 7.57 8.93
C LEU A 170 5.97 6.34 8.00
N GLU A 171 5.27 6.41 6.86
CA GLU A 171 5.36 5.36 5.82
C GLU A 171 6.80 5.20 5.30
N ALA A 172 7.56 6.29 5.14
CA ALA A 172 8.96 6.22 4.74
C ALA A 172 9.84 5.53 5.80
N VAL A 173 9.56 5.76 7.08
CA VAL A 173 10.22 5.03 8.19
C VAL A 173 9.89 3.54 8.14
N ASN A 174 8.66 3.18 7.78
CA ASN A 174 8.28 1.78 7.57
C ASN A 174 9.08 1.14 6.42
N MET A 175 9.23 1.83 5.28
CA MET A 175 10.05 1.37 4.16
C MET A 175 11.54 1.22 4.52
N PHE A 176 12.06 2.13 5.34
CA PHE A 176 13.41 2.00 5.91
C PHE A 176 13.52 0.78 6.82
N SER A 177 12.52 0.55 7.68
CA SER A 177 12.46 -0.60 8.59
C SER A 177 12.42 -1.91 7.82
N TRP A 178 11.62 -1.99 6.75
CA TRP A 178 11.61 -3.11 5.81
C TRP A 178 13.01 -3.37 5.24
N SER A 179 13.72 -2.34 4.79
CA SER A 179 15.08 -2.48 4.25
C SER A 179 16.09 -2.92 5.31
N GLY A 180 16.07 -2.30 6.50
CA GLY A 180 16.98 -2.62 7.60
C GLY A 180 16.79 -4.03 8.14
N SER A 181 15.55 -4.51 8.18
CA SER A 181 15.23 -5.87 8.63
C SER A 181 15.80 -6.97 7.72
N ALA A 182 16.13 -6.67 6.45
CA ALA A 182 16.81 -7.63 5.57
C ALA A 182 18.22 -7.99 6.09
N ALA A 183 18.95 -7.03 6.67
CA ALA A 183 20.25 -7.31 7.29
C ALA A 183 20.11 -8.24 8.50
N PHE A 184 19.08 -8.00 9.32
CA PHE A 184 18.75 -8.89 10.44
C PHE A 184 18.37 -10.30 9.95
N GLY A 185 17.57 -10.40 8.89
CA GLY A 185 17.26 -11.67 8.23
C GLY A 185 18.52 -12.42 7.78
N GLY A 186 19.54 -11.71 7.30
CA GLY A 186 20.82 -12.32 6.90
C GLY A 186 21.61 -12.90 8.04
N ILE A 187 21.67 -12.20 9.17
CA ILE A 187 22.27 -12.73 10.41
C ILE A 187 21.53 -13.99 10.85
N LEU A 188 20.20 -13.97 10.78
CA LEU A 188 19.35 -15.06 11.21
C LEU A 188 19.51 -16.32 10.33
N VAL A 189 19.58 -16.12 9.01
CA VAL A 189 19.84 -17.17 8.03
C VAL A 189 21.25 -17.75 8.22
N GLY A 190 22.25 -16.91 8.48
CA GLY A 190 23.61 -17.38 8.80
C GLY A 190 23.70 -18.21 10.07
N TRP A 191 22.78 -18.00 11.02
CA TRP A 191 22.76 -18.72 12.30
C TRP A 191 22.02 -20.07 12.24
N LYS A 192 20.80 -20.08 11.69
CA LYS A 192 19.90 -21.27 11.74
C LYS A 192 19.24 -21.61 10.40
N GLY A 193 19.65 -20.97 9.31
CA GLY A 193 19.14 -21.24 7.97
C GLY A 193 17.85 -20.51 7.62
N LEU A 194 17.40 -20.76 6.38
CA LEU A 194 16.27 -20.06 5.75
C LEU A 194 14.93 -20.35 6.42
N VAL A 195 14.69 -21.61 6.79
CA VAL A 195 13.40 -22.02 7.38
C VAL A 195 13.19 -21.36 8.73
N PHE A 196 14.24 -21.26 9.55
CA PHE A 196 14.16 -20.55 10.82
C PHE A 196 13.81 -19.06 10.62
N ASN A 197 14.40 -18.41 9.61
CA ASN A 197 14.06 -17.03 9.27
C ASN A 197 12.58 -16.88 8.85
N PHE A 198 12.04 -17.83 8.09
CA PHE A 198 10.63 -17.86 7.71
C PHE A 198 9.69 -18.04 8.91
N CYS A 199 10.04 -18.89 9.88
CA CYS A 199 9.30 -19.01 11.13
C CYS A 199 9.29 -17.71 11.94
N VAL A 200 10.46 -17.05 12.06
CA VAL A 200 10.57 -15.77 12.79
C VAL A 200 9.77 -14.67 12.09
N THR A 201 9.79 -14.62 10.76
CA THR A 201 8.89 -13.75 9.98
C THR A 201 7.42 -14.02 10.33
N ALA A 202 6.97 -15.28 10.32
CA ALA A 202 5.58 -15.63 10.61
C ALA A 202 5.18 -15.20 12.03
N THR A 203 6.05 -15.40 13.03
CA THR A 203 5.82 -14.97 14.42
C THR A 203 5.73 -13.44 14.52
N MET A 204 6.66 -12.70 13.92
CA MET A 204 6.63 -11.23 13.94
C MET A 204 5.38 -10.67 13.24
N GLN A 205 4.99 -11.28 12.12
CA GLN A 205 3.79 -10.89 11.40
C GLN A 205 2.52 -11.20 12.21
N TRP A 206 2.48 -12.33 12.93
CA TRP A 206 1.39 -12.66 13.83
C TRP A 206 1.28 -11.67 14.99
N ILE A 207 2.40 -11.32 15.62
CA ILE A 207 2.46 -10.27 16.66
C ILE A 207 1.98 -8.93 16.10
N GLY A 208 2.35 -8.61 14.86
CA GLY A 208 1.90 -7.41 14.14
C GLY A 208 0.39 -7.32 13.91
N THR A 209 -0.37 -8.41 14.13
CA THR A 209 -1.84 -8.37 14.06
C THR A 209 -2.51 -7.91 15.35
N PHE A 210 -1.84 -7.98 16.51
CA PHE A 210 -2.43 -7.58 17.79
C PHE A 210 -2.92 -6.12 17.84
N PRO A 211 -2.17 -5.11 17.33
CA PRO A 211 -2.66 -3.74 17.30
C PRO A 211 -3.95 -3.58 16.48
N LEU A 212 -4.12 -4.36 15.40
CA LEU A 212 -5.33 -4.35 14.59
C LEU A 212 -6.50 -5.04 15.29
N ILE A 213 -6.25 -6.16 15.96
CA ILE A 213 -7.28 -6.87 16.74
C ILE A 213 -7.81 -5.99 17.87
N ALA A 214 -6.94 -5.19 18.49
CA ALA A 214 -7.34 -4.21 19.52
C ALA A 214 -8.32 -3.13 19.00
N LEU A 215 -8.46 -2.96 17.67
CA LEU A 215 -9.42 -2.04 17.06
C LEU A 215 -10.80 -2.65 16.84
N PHE A 216 -10.98 -3.98 16.92
CA PHE A 216 -12.26 -4.64 16.61
C PHE A 216 -13.43 -4.19 17.50
N GLY A 217 -13.16 -3.74 18.72
CA GLY A 217 -14.16 -3.21 19.64
C GLY A 217 -14.49 -1.72 19.41
N ARG A 218 -13.66 -1.00 18.65
CA ARG A 218 -13.79 0.44 18.38
C ARG A 218 -14.40 0.75 17.01
N ASP A 219 -14.37 -0.22 16.09
CA ASP A 219 -14.87 -0.14 14.71
C ASP A 219 -16.42 -0.09 14.59
N LYS A 220 -17.17 -0.16 15.70
CA LYS A 220 -18.65 -0.13 15.66
C LYS A 220 -19.24 1.23 15.26
N GLY A 221 -18.43 2.28 15.13
CA GLY A 221 -18.87 3.63 14.78
C GLY A 221 -18.79 3.99 13.30
N GLU A 222 -18.10 3.22 12.45
CA GLU A 222 -17.78 3.61 11.08
C GLU A 222 -18.86 3.24 10.02
N GLY A 223 -19.90 2.51 10.42
CA GLY A 223 -20.86 1.93 9.46
C GLY A 223 -21.96 2.85 8.91
N ILE A 224 -22.05 4.14 9.30
CA ILE A 224 -23.22 4.99 8.95
C ILE A 224 -22.87 6.40 8.43
N VAL A 225 -21.61 6.84 8.43
CA VAL A 225 -21.28 8.24 8.05
C VAL A 225 -20.90 8.42 6.56
N ASP A 226 -20.69 7.33 5.82
CA ASP A 226 -20.19 7.37 4.44
C ASP A 226 -21.18 7.88 3.37
N GLU A 227 -22.45 8.17 3.72
CA GLU A 227 -23.43 8.69 2.74
C GLU A 227 -23.77 10.18 2.87
N GLN A 228 -23.24 10.92 3.86
CA GLN A 228 -23.67 12.32 4.04
C GLN A 228 -22.59 13.41 4.01
N HIS A 229 -21.29 13.09 4.04
CA HIS A 229 -20.25 14.13 4.05
C HIS A 229 -19.39 14.24 2.77
N GLY A 230 -19.32 13.21 1.92
CA GLY A 230 -18.58 13.28 0.65
C GLY A 230 -19.36 13.94 -0.50
N GLY A 231 -20.67 13.69 -0.57
CA GLY A 231 -21.51 14.22 -1.65
C GLY A 231 -21.65 15.75 -1.63
N GLY A 232 -21.76 16.34 -0.43
CA GLY A 232 -22.02 17.78 -0.30
C GLY A 232 -20.82 18.67 -0.65
N GLU A 233 -19.58 18.21 -0.40
CA GLU A 233 -18.38 19.01 -0.69
C GLU A 233 -17.97 18.90 -2.16
N GLU A 234 -18.17 17.73 -2.77
CA GLU A 234 -17.95 17.50 -4.20
C GLU A 234 -19.07 18.13 -5.05
N GLU A 235 -20.34 18.09 -4.61
CA GLU A 235 -21.42 18.89 -5.21
C GLU A 235 -21.19 20.38 -5.03
N ARG A 236 -20.71 20.86 -3.86
CA ARG A 236 -20.35 22.28 -3.70
C ARG A 236 -19.20 22.69 -4.60
N ARG A 237 -18.18 21.85 -4.79
CA ARG A 237 -17.08 22.09 -5.74
C ARG A 237 -17.57 22.09 -7.19
N GLN A 238 -18.44 21.15 -7.56
CA GLN A 238 -19.05 21.13 -8.89
C GLN A 238 -20.00 22.32 -9.12
N GLN A 239 -20.74 22.75 -8.09
CA GLN A 239 -21.57 23.95 -8.14
C GLN A 239 -20.72 25.23 -8.20
N LEU A 240 -19.59 25.31 -7.48
CA LEU A 240 -18.66 26.43 -7.58
C LEU A 240 -18.06 26.51 -8.99
N MET A 241 -17.55 25.39 -9.52
CA MET A 241 -17.04 25.32 -10.90
C MET A 241 -18.12 25.69 -11.93
N ARG A 242 -19.37 25.24 -11.76
CA ARG A 242 -20.48 25.66 -12.62
C ARG A 242 -20.76 27.16 -12.54
N ARG A 243 -20.70 27.77 -11.35
CA ARG A 243 -20.89 29.22 -11.19
C ARG A 243 -19.76 30.01 -11.86
N ASP A 244 -18.52 29.56 -11.72
CA ASP A 244 -17.37 30.21 -12.33
C ASP A 244 -17.44 30.11 -13.86
N CYS A 245 -17.78 28.95 -14.42
CA CYS A 245 -18.00 28.79 -15.86
C CYS A 245 -19.17 29.64 -16.39
N LEU A 246 -20.25 29.82 -15.62
CA LEU A 246 -21.38 30.67 -16.02
C LEU A 246 -21.08 32.18 -15.89
N SER A 247 -20.15 32.58 -15.03
CA SER A 247 -19.70 33.99 -14.91
C SER A 247 -18.75 34.43 -16.02
N VAL A 248 -18.18 33.48 -16.78
CA VAL A 248 -17.29 33.75 -17.93
C VAL A 248 -18.05 33.50 -19.25
N ALA A 249 -19.37 33.67 -19.26
CA ALA A 249 -20.10 33.86 -20.51
C ALA A 249 -19.83 35.29 -21.01
N PRO A 250 -19.23 35.50 -22.20
CA PRO A 250 -18.99 36.84 -22.70
C PRO A 250 -20.34 37.50 -22.94
N ARG A 251 -20.57 38.67 -22.32
CA ARG A 251 -21.57 39.62 -22.82
C ARG A 251 -21.17 39.94 -24.26
N ARG A 252 -21.92 39.41 -25.24
CA ARG A 252 -21.96 39.99 -26.58
C ARG A 252 -22.45 41.43 -26.42
N GLN A 253 -21.51 42.37 -26.33
CA GLN A 253 -21.79 43.75 -26.66
C GLN A 253 -21.91 43.80 -28.18
N ASN A 254 -23.12 44.11 -28.64
CA ASN A 254 -23.36 44.65 -29.96
C ASN A 254 -22.66 46.01 -30.02
N GLU A 255 -21.58 46.09 -30.78
CA GLU A 255 -21.06 47.35 -31.32
C GLU A 255 -21.09 47.18 -32.84
N ASP A 256 -22.23 47.59 -33.40
CA ASP A 256 -22.32 48.04 -34.78
C ASP A 256 -21.65 49.43 -34.87
N ASP A 257 -21.09 49.73 -36.05
CA ASP A 257 -20.71 51.04 -36.58
C ASP A 257 -19.46 51.75 -36.03
N GLU A 258 -18.33 51.58 -36.72
CA GLU A 258 -17.60 52.66 -37.42
C GLU A 258 -16.38 52.05 -38.14
N ASP A 259 -16.46 51.83 -39.44
CA ASP A 259 -16.07 52.76 -40.51
C ASP A 259 -14.54 52.91 -40.69
N GLU A 260 -14.08 52.32 -41.79
CA GLU A 260 -13.27 53.01 -42.78
C GLU A 260 -11.95 53.68 -42.33
N ARG A 261 -10.83 52.97 -42.47
CA ARG A 261 -9.71 53.43 -43.33
C ARG A 261 -8.52 52.48 -43.35
N ARG A 262 -7.98 52.35 -44.57
CA ARG A 262 -6.60 51.93 -44.94
C ARG A 262 -6.33 50.43 -45.04
N ARG A 263 -6.72 49.87 -46.19
CA ARG A 263 -5.75 49.21 -47.10
C ARG A 263 -5.14 50.29 -48.00
N PRO A 264 -3.86 50.21 -48.42
CA PRO A 264 -3.52 49.42 -49.63
C PRO A 264 -2.11 48.76 -49.54
N LEU A 265 -1.95 47.49 -49.94
CA LEU A 265 -1.42 46.96 -51.24
C LEU A 265 0.10 46.78 -51.31
N LEU A 266 0.44 45.65 -51.99
CA LEU A 266 1.74 45.21 -52.53
C LEU A 266 2.68 44.56 -51.52
N SER A 267 3.39 43.48 -51.80
CA SER A 267 3.53 42.56 -52.95
C SER A 267 4.50 41.46 -52.49
N GLU A 268 4.52 40.32 -53.19
CA GLU A 268 5.68 39.44 -53.52
C GLU A 268 6.88 39.39 -52.55
N THR A 269 7.46 38.25 -52.16
CA THR A 269 8.05 37.22 -53.04
C THR A 269 8.48 36.01 -52.18
N ASN A 270 8.34 34.82 -52.76
CA ASN A 270 9.33 33.73 -52.88
C ASN A 270 10.36 33.38 -51.78
N GLU A 271 10.47 32.05 -51.62
CA GLU A 271 11.70 31.23 -51.67
C GLU A 271 12.55 30.98 -50.41
N THR A 272 12.49 29.70 -50.00
CA THR A 272 13.62 28.73 -49.87
C THR A 272 14.67 28.91 -48.77
N LEU A 273 15.37 27.80 -48.52
CA LEU A 273 16.58 27.57 -47.70
C LEU A 273 16.32 27.36 -46.20
N SER A 274 16.44 26.16 -45.63
CA SER A 274 17.55 25.18 -45.59
C SER A 274 18.18 25.19 -44.20
N ASP A 275 18.42 23.97 -43.74
CA ASP A 275 19.60 23.53 -43.02
C ASP A 275 19.85 23.93 -41.56
N ASP A 276 20.20 22.86 -40.85
CA ASP A 276 21.26 22.78 -39.83
C ASP A 276 20.89 23.13 -38.38
N MET A 277 20.74 22.10 -37.56
CA MET A 277 21.88 21.72 -36.72
C MET A 277 21.69 20.38 -36.03
N THR A 278 22.48 19.44 -36.53
CA THR A 278 23.03 18.31 -35.80
C THR A 278 23.73 18.78 -34.51
N ARG A 279 23.60 18.01 -33.41
CA ARG A 279 24.68 17.68 -32.46
C ARG A 279 24.20 16.77 -31.33
N GLU A 280 24.44 15.47 -31.51
CA GLU A 280 24.99 14.65 -30.42
C GLU A 280 26.44 15.12 -30.13
N PRO A 281 26.94 14.90 -28.91
CA PRO A 281 28.02 13.91 -28.82
C PRO A 281 27.97 13.01 -27.58
N ARG A 282 28.27 11.73 -27.85
CA ARG A 282 28.84 10.72 -26.95
C ARG A 282 29.93 11.25 -26.01
N SER A 283 29.93 10.75 -24.77
CA SER A 283 31.09 10.30 -23.97
C SER A 283 30.58 9.98 -22.56
N ARG A 284 31.06 9.01 -21.76
CA ARG A 284 32.20 8.09 -21.76
C ARG A 284 31.89 7.05 -20.66
N GLN A 285 32.20 5.77 -20.89
CA GLN A 285 32.45 4.81 -19.81
C GLN A 285 33.73 5.20 -19.04
N PRO A 286 33.90 4.69 -17.80
CA PRO A 286 34.91 3.64 -17.66
C PRO A 286 34.52 2.49 -16.72
N GLU A 287 34.62 1.28 -17.28
CA GLU A 287 35.45 0.17 -16.80
C GLU A 287 35.96 0.24 -15.34
N ILE A 288 35.42 -0.64 -14.46
CA ILE A 288 36.05 -0.97 -13.18
C ILE A 288 36.41 -2.46 -13.17
N ARG A 289 37.70 -2.68 -12.96
CA ARG A 289 38.45 -3.94 -12.88
C ARG A 289 37.90 -4.90 -11.83
N ARG A 290 37.96 -6.18 -12.20
CA ARG A 290 38.02 -7.33 -11.29
C ARG A 290 39.30 -7.27 -10.44
N VAL A 291 39.16 -7.59 -9.17
CA VAL A 291 40.13 -8.33 -8.34
C VAL A 291 39.35 -9.44 -7.67
#